data_AF-A0A679GNT6-F1
#
_entry.id   AF-A0A679GNT6-F1
#
_cell.length_a   1.000
_cell.length_b   1.000
_cell.length_c   1.000
_cell.angle_alpha   90.00
_cell.angle_beta   90.00
_cell.angle_gamma   90.00
#
_symmetry.space_group_name_H-M   'P 1'
#
loop_
_entity.id
_entity.type
_entity.pdbx_description
1 polymer ?
#
loop_
_entity_poly.entity_id
_entity_poly.type
_entity_poly.pdbx_seq_one_letter_code
_entity_poly.pdbx_strand_id
1 'polypeptide(L)' 'MNSQRNHQVEEFAAKTLTDALTLAARRGYGQTAPIFTQVCGPLAVVRFARKGA' A
#
# COMPACT_ATOMS: atom_id res chain seq x y z
N MET A 1 0.37 -17.31 -22.78
CA MET A 1 -0.75 -16.97 -21.88
C MET A 1 -0.30 -17.20 -20.46
N ASN A 2 0.09 -16.16 -19.72
CA ASN A 2 0.20 -16.22 -18.26
C ASN A 2 -0.53 -14.99 -17.73
N SER A 3 -1.80 -15.23 -17.41
CA SER A 3 -2.73 -14.26 -16.86
C SER A 3 -2.08 -13.50 -15.72
N GLN A 4 -1.96 -12.18 -15.92
CA GLN A 4 -1.70 -11.21 -14.87
C GLN A 4 -2.69 -11.53 -13.75
N ARG A 5 -2.20 -12.15 -12.67
CA ARG A 5 -2.90 -12.13 -11.40
C ARG A 5 -2.92 -10.66 -11.00
N ASN A 6 -3.98 -9.96 -11.39
CA ASN A 6 -4.43 -8.72 -10.80
C ASN A 6 -4.69 -9.04 -9.32
N HIS A 7 -3.60 -9.19 -8.55
CA HIS A 7 -3.66 -9.17 -7.11
C HIS A 7 -4.27 -7.81 -6.81
N GLN A 8 -5.49 -7.84 -6.28
CA GLN A 8 -6.18 -6.64 -5.85
C GLN A 8 -5.28 -6.01 -4.78
N VAL A 9 -4.49 -5.02 -5.18
CA VAL A 9 -3.59 -4.31 -4.29
C VAL A 9 -4.06 -2.87 -4.20
N GLU A 10 -4.03 -2.32 -3.00
CA GLU A 10 -4.24 -0.90 -2.77
C GLU A 10 -2.91 -0.27 -2.37
N GLU A 11 -2.59 0.85 -3.02
CA GLU A 11 -1.32 1.55 -2.86
C GLU A 11 -1.55 2.94 -2.25
N PHE A 12 -0.69 3.30 -1.30
CA PHE A 12 -0.68 4.62 -0.67
C PHE A 12 0.72 5.22 -0.80
N ALA A 13 0.79 6.42 -1.37
CA ALA A 13 2.04 7.15 -1.57
C ALA A 13 2.00 8.50 -0.85
N ALA A 14 3.08 8.86 -0.17
CA ALA A 14 3.23 10.14 0.50
C ALA A 14 4.71 10.56 0.57
N LYS A 15 5.00 11.75 1.11
CA LYS A 15 6.38 12.24 1.24
C LYS A 15 7.21 11.48 2.28
N THR A 16 6.54 10.89 3.26
CA THR A 16 7.17 10.10 4.32
C THR A 16 6.46 8.76 4.46
N LEU A 17 7.17 7.75 4.97
CA LEU A 17 6.59 6.45 5.26
C LEU A 17 5.42 6.56 6.26
N THR A 18 5.57 7.41 7.27
CA THR A 18 4.56 7.68 8.29
C THR A 18 3.26 8.22 7.68
N ASP A 19 3.36 9.16 6.74
CA ASP A 19 2.19 9.72 6.06
C ASP A 19 1.51 8.66 5.19
N ALA A 20 2.29 7.85 4.47
CA ALA A 20 1.76 6.78 3.63
C ALA A 20 1.01 5.72 4.46
N LEU A 21 1.56 5.36 5.62
CA LEU A 21 0.90 4.47 6.60
C LEU A 21 -0.34 5.12 7.23
N THR A 22 -0.32 6.43 7.49
CA THR A 22 -1.47 7.17 8.01
C THR A 22 -2.63 7.18 6.99
N LEU A 23 -2.32 7.38 5.71
CA LEU A 23 -3.30 7.30 4.63
C LEU A 23 -3.91 5.89 4.53
N ALA A 24 -3.07 4.86 4.62
CA ALA A 24 -3.52 3.48 4.62
C ALA A 24 -4.41 3.16 5.84
N ALA A 25 -4.06 3.66 7.03
CA ALA A 25 -4.84 3.48 8.25
C ALA A 25 -6.25 4.07 8.13
N ARG A 26 -6.39 5.26 7.51
CA ARG A 26 -7.69 5.89 7.23
C ARG A 26 -8.56 5.08 6.27
N ARG A 27 -7.96 4.17 5.48
CA ARG A 27 -8.66 3.24 4.59
C ARG A 27 -8.90 1.86 5.20
N GLY A 28 -8.62 1.69 6.50
CA GLY A 28 -8.87 0.45 7.23
C GLY A 28 -7.70 -0.54 7.26
N TYR A 29 -6.50 -0.12 6.83
CA TYR A 29 -5.28 -0.94 6.91
C TYR A 29 -4.46 -0.73 8.19
N GLY A 30 -4.99 -0.02 9.20
CA GLY A 30 -4.23 0.35 10.40
C GLY A 30 -3.74 -0.81 11.26
N GLN A 31 -4.32 -2.00 11.11
CA GLN A 31 -3.91 -3.24 11.79
C GLN A 31 -3.32 -4.28 10.82
N THR A 32 -3.18 -3.93 9.54
CA THR A 32 -2.69 -4.84 8.50
C THR A 32 -1.25 -4.47 8.18
N ALA A 33 -0.37 -5.45 8.03
CA ALA A 33 0.99 -5.18 7.57
C ALA A 33 0.99 -4.93 6.05
N PRO A 34 1.77 -3.94 5.55
CA PRO A 34 1.94 -3.77 4.11
C PRO A 34 2.66 -4.98 3.52
N ILE A 35 2.24 -5.38 2.32
CA ILE A 35 2.91 -6.43 1.53
C ILE A 35 4.14 -5.88 0.78
N PHE A 36 4.25 -4.55 0.71
CA PHE A 36 5.35 -3.87 0.06
C PHE A 36 5.53 -2.49 0.66
N THR A 37 6.79 -2.11 0.88
CA THR A 37 7.19 -0.77 1.31
C THR A 37 8.43 -0.38 0.53
N GLN A 38 8.41 0.79 -0.12
CA GLN A 38 9.57 1.34 -0.82
C GLN A 38 9.66 2.84 -0.59
N VAL A 39 10.88 3.33 -0.39
CA VAL A 39 11.19 4.75 -0.35
C VAL A 39 12.04 5.09 -1.58
N CYS A 40 11.56 6.02 -2.40
CA CYS A 40 12.20 6.51 -3.62
C CYS A 40 12.31 8.02 -3.56
N GLY A 41 13.49 8.52 -3.15
CA GLY A 41 13.73 9.95 -3.04
C GLY A 41 12.71 10.63 -2.11
N PRO A 42 11.92 11.62 -2.60
CA PRO A 42 10.93 12.35 -1.79
C PRO A 42 9.59 11.62 -1.66
N LEU A 43 9.49 10.34 -2.05
CA LEU A 43 8.25 9.56 -2.02
C LEU A 43 8.44 8.24 -1.28
N ALA A 44 7.49 7.92 -0.41
CA ALA A 44 7.34 6.63 0.23
C ALA A 44 6.03 5.99 -0.23
N VAL A 45 6.10 4.72 -0.63
CA VAL A 45 5.00 3.93 -1.16
C VAL A 45 4.81 2.70 -0.30
N VAL A 46 3.58 2.45 0.12
CA VAL A 46 3.16 1.22 0.80
C VAL A 46 2.02 0.56 0.02
N ARG A 47 2.06 -0.77 -0.11
CA ARG A 47 0.99 -1.55 -0.74
C ARG A 47 0.41 -2.54 0.24
N PHE A 48 -0.89 -2.77 0.12
CA PHE A 48 -1.62 -3.76 0.89
C PHE A 48 -2.38 -4.70 -0.05
N ALA A 49 -2.55 -5.95 0.37
CA ALA A 49 -3.55 -6.80 -0.26
C ALA A 49 -4.94 -6.21 0.05
N ARG A 50 -5.73 -5.96 -0.99
CA ARG A 50 -7.08 -5.42 -0.85
C ARG A 50 -7.92 -6.38 -0.02
N LYS A 51 -8.59 -5.86 1.00
CA LYS A 51 -9.63 -6.62 1.69
C LYS A 51 -10.75 -6.82 0.67
N GLY A 52 -11.11 -8.08 0.39
CA GLY A 52 -12.11 -8.42 -0.63
C GLY A 52 -13.36 -7.55 -0.50
N ALA A 53 -13.86 -7.08 -1.65
CA ALA A 53 -15.11 -6.35 -1.76
C ALA A 53 -16.30 -7.18 -1.26
#